data_AF-A0A521I041-F1
#
_entry.id   AF-A0A521I041-F1
#
_cell.length_a   1.000
_cell.length_b   1.000
_cell.length_c   1.000
_cell.angle_alpha   90.00
_cell.angle_beta   90.00
_cell.angle_gamma   90.00
#
_symmetry.space_group_name_H-M   'P 1'
#
loop_
_entity.id
_entity.type
_entity.pdbx_description
1 polymer ?
#
loop_
_entity_poly.entity_id
_entity_poly.type
_entity_poly.pdbx_seq_one_letter_code
_entity_poly.pdbx_strand_id
1 'polypeptide(L)'
;MEIRTANDSLLAGMSVTALLKRYPDTVSVFFQHRMACVGCAIADFHTVAQAAALYETDLAQFTMELERVIQNFSQEIDPASQENLQ
;
A
#
# COMPACT_ATOMS: atom_id res chain seq x y z
N MET A 1 22.92 -4.73 7.92
CA MET A 1 21.69 -3.95 7.72
C MET A 1 21.63 -3.58 6.23
N GLU A 2 21.45 -4.54 5.32
CA GLU A 2 21.65 -4.28 3.87
C GLU A 2 20.59 -4.92 2.97
N ILE A 3 19.53 -5.50 3.53
CA ILE A 3 18.45 -6.13 2.72
C ILE A 3 17.25 -5.19 2.49
N ARG A 4 17.07 -4.14 3.30
CA ARG A 4 15.85 -3.30 3.28
C ARG A 4 15.72 -2.42 2.03
N THR A 5 16.83 -1.85 1.55
CA THR A 5 16.83 -0.86 0.46
C THR A 5 16.23 -1.38 -0.85
N ALA A 6 16.40 -2.68 -1.13
CA ALA A 6 15.87 -3.28 -2.34
C ALA A 6 14.33 -3.35 -2.30
N ASN A 7 13.75 -3.69 -1.16
CA ASN A 7 12.30 -3.80 -1.02
C ASN A 7 11.64 -2.41 -1.00
N ASP A 8 12.26 -1.44 -0.33
CA ASP A 8 11.80 -0.04 -0.31
C ASP A 8 11.74 0.55 -1.73
N SER A 9 12.78 0.34 -2.53
CA SER A 9 12.83 0.84 -3.90
C SER A 9 11.80 0.17 -4.82
N LEU A 10 11.53 -1.12 -4.59
CA LEU A 10 10.49 -1.86 -5.33
C LEU A 10 9.09 -1.35 -4.98
N LEU A 11 8.79 -1.14 -3.70
CA LEU A 11 7.51 -0.58 -3.25
C LEU A 11 7.32 0.84 -3.78
N ALA A 12 8.34 1.69 -3.67
CA ALA A 12 8.33 3.07 -4.14
C ALA A 12 7.99 3.20 -5.65
N GLY A 13 8.46 2.25 -6.47
CA GLY A 13 8.21 2.22 -7.91
C GLY A 13 6.88 1.56 -8.32
N MET A 14 6.21 0.85 -7.42
CA MET A 14 4.94 0.17 -7.73
C MET A 14 3.80 1.19 -7.85
N SER A 15 2.85 0.97 -8.77
CA SER A 15 1.64 1.79 -8.82
C SER A 15 0.76 1.48 -7.60
N VAL A 16 0.05 2.50 -7.10
CA VAL A 16 -0.86 2.36 -5.96
C VAL A 16 -1.91 1.28 -6.24
N THR A 17 -2.47 1.25 -7.46
CA THR A 17 -3.41 0.20 -7.86
C THR A 17 -2.79 -1.19 -7.86
N ALA A 18 -1.56 -1.37 -8.37
CA ALA A 18 -0.92 -2.67 -8.36
C ALA A 18 -0.63 -3.15 -6.93
N LEU A 19 -0.20 -2.23 -6.05
CA LEU A 19 0.02 -2.51 -4.64
C LEU A 19 -1.27 -2.95 -3.95
N LEU A 20 -2.36 -2.19 -4.07
CA LEU A 20 -3.65 -2.51 -3.47
C LEU A 20 -4.27 -3.79 -4.03
N LYS A 21 -4.10 -4.06 -5.33
CA LYS A 21 -4.54 -5.34 -5.95
C LYS A 21 -3.76 -6.53 -5.40
N ARG A 22 -2.48 -6.35 -5.08
CA ARG A 22 -1.60 -7.42 -4.57
C ARG A 22 -1.76 -7.60 -3.06
N TYR A 23 -1.94 -6.51 -2.33
CA TYR A 23 -1.96 -6.43 -0.87
C TYR A 23 -3.10 -5.48 -0.42
N PRO A 24 -4.36 -5.92 -0.42
CA PRO A 24 -5.51 -5.05 -0.15
C PRO A 24 -5.44 -4.37 1.22
N ASP A 25 -4.90 -5.04 2.24
CA ASP A 25 -4.76 -4.51 3.61
C ASP A 25 -3.89 -3.26 3.70
N THR A 26 -3.00 -3.06 2.72
CA THR A 26 -2.17 -1.85 2.66
C THR A 26 -2.99 -0.57 2.50
N VAL A 27 -4.27 -0.67 2.09
CA VAL A 27 -5.21 0.46 2.05
C VAL A 27 -5.32 1.18 3.41
N SER A 28 -5.16 0.44 4.51
CA SER A 28 -5.19 0.99 5.86
C SER A 28 -4.09 2.04 6.10
N VAL A 29 -2.90 1.84 5.51
CA VAL A 29 -1.77 2.78 5.60
C VAL A 29 -2.11 4.08 4.88
N PHE A 30 -2.70 4.00 3.68
CA PHE A 30 -3.17 5.19 2.95
C PHE A 30 -4.21 5.99 3.74
N PHE A 31 -5.14 5.32 4.42
CA PHE A 31 -6.12 5.98 5.28
C PHE A 31 -5.48 6.64 6.50
N GLN A 32 -4.47 6.03 7.12
CA GLN A 32 -3.73 6.61 8.25
C GLN A 32 -3.02 7.91 7.84
N HIS A 33 -2.48 7.97 6.63
CA HIS A 33 -1.87 9.17 6.05
C HIS A 33 -2.90 10.14 5.42
N ARG A 34 -4.20 9.89 5.59
CA ARG A 34 -5.31 10.70 5.03
C ARG A 34 -5.19 10.90 3.51
N MET A 35 -4.61 9.92 2.81
CA MET A 35 -4.43 9.98 1.37
C MET A 35 -5.76 9.67 0.67
N ALA A 36 -6.35 10.69 0.02
CA ALA A 36 -7.61 10.55 -0.71
C ALA A 36 -7.43 9.90 -2.11
N CYS A 37 -6.19 9.62 -2.52
CA CYS A 37 -5.88 9.14 -3.85
C CYS A 37 -6.39 7.72 -4.13
N VAL A 38 -6.56 6.87 -3.12
CA VAL A 38 -6.91 5.43 -3.27
C VAL A 38 -8.30 5.17 -3.86
N GLY A 39 -9.18 6.18 -3.95
CA GLY A 39 -10.51 6.08 -4.55
C GLY A 39 -10.70 6.89 -5.85
N CYS A 40 -9.65 7.55 -6.35
CA CYS A 40 -9.74 8.40 -7.53
C CYS A 40 -9.21 7.67 -8.78
N ALA A 41 -9.78 7.92 -9.96
CA ALA A 41 -9.34 7.31 -11.23
C ALA A 41 -7.86 7.57 -11.59
N ILE A 42 -7.22 8.54 -10.91
CA ILE A 42 -5.79 8.87 -11.10
C ILE A 42 -4.87 7.89 -10.33
N ALA A 43 -5.40 7.11 -9.37
CA ALA A 43 -4.64 6.13 -8.59
C ALA A 43 -3.90 5.10 -9.45
N ASP A 44 -4.46 4.75 -10.60
CA ASP A 44 -3.88 3.81 -11.57
C ASP A 44 -2.53 4.26 -12.12
N PHE A 45 -2.28 5.57 -12.13
CA PHE A 45 -1.11 6.18 -12.75
C PHE A 45 -0.09 6.69 -11.73
N HIS A 46 -0.43 6.74 -10.43
CA HIS A 46 0.51 7.17 -9.40
C HIS A 46 1.29 5.99 -8.83
N THR A 47 2.61 6.16 -8.73
CA THR A 47 3.46 5.30 -7.92
C THR A 47 3.34 5.63 -6.44
N VAL A 48 3.75 4.69 -5.58
CA VAL A 48 3.88 4.91 -4.14
C VAL A 48 4.74 6.13 -3.83
N ALA A 49 5.87 6.31 -4.54
CA ALA A 49 6.73 7.48 -4.38
C ALA A 49 6.03 8.79 -4.77
N GLN A 50 5.26 8.79 -5.85
CA GLN A 50 4.50 9.97 -6.27
C GLN A 50 3.37 10.30 -5.28
N ALA A 51 2.69 9.28 -4.74
CA ALA A 51 1.70 9.47 -3.70
C ALA A 51 2.33 10.08 -2.44
N ALA A 52 3.46 9.54 -1.97
CA ALA A 52 4.18 10.11 -0.82
C ALA A 52 4.59 11.57 -1.07
N ALA A 53 5.12 11.89 -2.25
CA ALA A 53 5.50 13.25 -2.61
C ALA A 53 4.31 14.21 -2.68
N LEU A 54 3.17 13.78 -3.24
CA LEU A 54 1.97 14.59 -3.38
C LEU A 54 1.34 14.97 -2.02
N TYR A 55 1.44 14.08 -1.04
CA TYR A 55 0.90 14.26 0.30
C TYR A 55 1.98 14.64 1.34
N GLU A 56 3.16 15.07 0.87
CA GLU A 56 4.29 15.49 1.73
C GLU A 56 4.64 14.46 2.83
N THR A 57 4.50 13.18 2.51
CA THR A 57 4.76 12.06 3.40
C THR A 57 6.19 11.55 3.23
N ASP A 58 6.86 11.21 4.33
CA ASP A 58 8.19 10.61 4.28
C ASP A 58 8.13 9.22 3.60
N LEU A 59 8.78 9.11 2.45
CA LEU A 59 8.72 7.89 1.62
C LEU A 59 9.30 6.68 2.35
N ALA A 60 10.36 6.85 3.15
CA ALA A 60 11.01 5.75 3.84
C ALA A 60 10.15 5.21 4.99
N GLN A 61 9.49 6.09 5.74
CA GLN A 61 8.50 5.68 6.74
C GLN A 61 7.30 5.02 6.09
N PHE A 62 6.81 5.57 4.98
CA PHE A 62 5.66 5.04 4.28
C PHE A 62 5.90 3.63 3.72
N THR A 63 7.04 3.37 3.03
CA THR A 63 7.36 2.03 2.54
C THR A 63 7.54 1.02 3.68
N MET A 64 8.09 1.46 4.82
CA MET A 64 8.24 0.62 6.00
C MET A 64 6.89 0.21 6.62
N GLU A 65 5.93 1.12 6.68
CA GLU A 65 4.58 0.81 7.17
C GLU A 65 3.85 -0.15 6.22
N LEU A 66 3.98 0.07 4.91
CA LEU A 66 3.45 -0.84 3.89
C LEU A 66 4.06 -2.24 4.02
N GLU A 67 5.38 -2.33 4.16
CA GLU A 67 6.09 -3.60 4.36
C GLU A 67 5.59 -4.34 5.61
N ARG A 68 5.39 -3.63 6.72
CA ARG A 68 4.85 -4.22 7.96
C ARG A 68 3.47 -4.83 7.73
N VAL A 69 2.58 -4.13 7.03
CA VAL A 69 1.24 -4.66 6.71
C VAL A 69 1.34 -5.88 5.78
N ILE A 70 2.23 -5.85 4.78
CA ILE A 70 2.47 -6.98 3.86
C ILE A 70 2.98 -8.22 4.61
N GLN A 71 3.88 -8.04 5.58
CA GLN A 71 4.38 -9.14 6.41
C GLN A 71 3.27 -9.73 7.28
N ASN A 72 2.38 -8.89 7.81
CA ASN A 72 1.22 -9.34 8.59
C ASN A 72 0.14 -10.02 7.72
N PHE A 73 -0.04 -9.60 6.47
CA PHE A 73 -0.98 -10.21 5.52
C PHE A 73 -0.72 -11.72 5.30
N SER A 74 0.52 -12.17 5.49
CA SER A 74 0.86 -13.59 5.36
C SER A 74 0.28 -14.47 6.49
N GLN A 75 -0.42 -13.88 7.47
CA GLN A 75 -0.96 -14.57 8.66
C GLN A 75 -2.50 -14.58 8.75
N GLU A 76 -3.21 -13.82 7.91
CA GLU A 76 -4.69 -13.74 7.94
C GLU A 76 -5.27 -13.91 6.53
N ILE A 77 -5.22 -15.14 5.99
CA ILE A 77 -6.16 -15.53 4.94
C ILE A 77 -7.46 -15.90 5.68
N ASP A 78 -8.33 -14.93 5.90
CA ASP A 78 -9.66 -15.16 6.47
C ASP A 78 -10.68 -15.37 5.33
N PRO A 79 -11.17 -16.60 5.07
CA PRO A 79 -12.05 -16.93 3.94
C PRO A 79 -13.50 -16.40 4.06
N ALA A 80 -13.79 -15.44 4.95
CA ALA A 80 -15.14 -15.16 5.43
C ALA A 80 -15.79 -13.84 4.93
N SER A 81 -15.38 -13.30 3.78
CA SER A 81 -16.16 -12.22 3.10
C SER A 81 -17.00 -12.73 1.93
N GLN A 82 -17.30 -14.03 1.89
CA GLN A 82 -18.45 -14.56 1.14
C GLN A 82 -19.68 -14.57 2.05
N GLU A 83 -20.19 -13.40 2.43
CA GLU A 83 -21.57 -13.31 2.90
C GLU A 83 -22.41 -12.64 1.81
N ASN A 84 -22.88 -13.49 0.90
CA ASN A 84 -24.26 -13.52 0.41
C ASN A 84 -25.11 -12.29 0.80
N LEU A 85 -25.29 -11.35 -0.12
CA LEU A 85 -26.54 -10.60 -0.18
C LEU A 85 -27.36 -11.21 -1.32
N GLN A 86 -28.41 -11.92 -0.89
CA GLN A 86 -29.41 -12.63 -1.68
C GLN A 86 -30.03 -11.76 -2.77
#